data_AF-A0A937JH54-F1
#
_entry.id   AF-A0A937JH54-F1
#
_cell.length_a   1.000
_cell.length_b   1.000
_cell.length_c   1.000
_cell.angle_alpha   90.00
_cell.angle_beta   90.00
_cell.angle_gamma   90.00
#
_symmetry.space_group_name_H-M   'P 1'
#
loop_
_entity.id
_entity.type
_entity.pdbx_description
1 polymer ?
#
loop_
_entity_poly.entity_id
_entity_poly.type
_entity_poly.pdbx_seq_one_letter_code
_entity_poly.pdbx_strand_id
1 'polypeptide(L)'
;MARLPALIEAIARHDRRGQATIAHIARQVRDEGLIRSSKRGVGAAIMTVKDAATLLLATCGDSSPQGTVAAVHNLRSLVPHPDDPNRDMQREDMPAWMDFLREKVGFADAVERLIANAPAIAEWHEAYMTDWEQPTSGVSEAEFSMQWMVVKSAAAGGSFRPGYARALRVVSYVPGLAAEIHLGRPWKRLEEVEAFHEHYAPAEAWSEPPNAGDASAQTDCLITIEVGLPTLLALHAAVNDLPPPESTS
;
A
#
# COMPACT_ATOMS: atom_id res chain seq x y z
N MET A 1 3.26 18.36 -13.54
CA MET A 1 4.42 18.03 -12.67
C MET A 1 4.34 18.76 -11.33
N ALA A 2 4.01 18.02 -10.26
CA ALA A 2 3.74 18.55 -8.92
C ALA A 2 4.92 19.24 -8.24
N ARG A 3 4.54 20.14 -7.32
CA ARG A 3 5.37 20.61 -6.20
C ARG A 3 4.97 19.86 -4.93
N LEU A 4 5.83 19.87 -3.91
CA LEU A 4 5.57 19.22 -2.62
C LEU A 4 4.18 19.54 -2.01
N PRO A 5 3.63 20.78 -2.08
CA PRO A 5 2.28 21.06 -1.61
C PRO A 5 1.19 20.20 -2.25
N ALA A 6 1.31 19.86 -3.54
CA ALA A 6 0.33 19.02 -4.22
C ALA A 6 0.35 17.57 -3.71
N LEU A 7 1.53 17.04 -3.36
CA LEU A 7 1.64 15.72 -2.72
C LEU A 7 1.05 15.72 -1.30
N ILE A 8 1.32 16.78 -0.53
CA ILE A 8 0.74 16.96 0.81
C ILE A 8 -0.78 16.96 0.73
N GLU A 9 -1.35 17.72 -0.23
CA GLU A 9 -2.79 17.78 -0.43
C GLU A 9 -3.36 16.42 -0.85
N ALA A 10 -2.74 15.75 -1.83
CA ALA A 10 -3.17 14.44 -2.32
C ALA A 10 -3.29 13.40 -1.18
N ILE A 11 -2.33 13.36 -0.26
CA ILE A 11 -2.38 12.48 0.91
C ILE A 11 -3.42 12.96 1.92
N ALA A 12 -3.41 14.26 2.24
CA ALA A 12 -4.28 14.84 3.26
C ALA A 12 -5.78 14.68 2.97
N ARG A 13 -6.19 14.59 1.69
CA ARG A 13 -7.59 14.30 1.30
C ARG A 13 -8.09 12.95 1.81
N HIS A 14 -7.18 12.01 2.06
CA HIS A 14 -7.52 10.63 2.43
C HIS A 14 -6.97 10.23 3.81
N ASP A 15 -6.19 11.10 4.46
CA ASP A 15 -5.61 10.87 5.78
C ASP A 15 -6.38 11.64 6.87
N ARG A 16 -6.77 10.93 7.93
CA ARG A 16 -7.56 11.49 9.04
C ARG A 16 -6.82 12.52 9.89
N ARG A 17 -5.48 12.55 9.83
CA ARG A 17 -4.64 13.50 10.60
C ARG A 17 -4.63 14.91 10.00
N GLY A 18 -5.13 15.07 8.77
CA GLY A 18 -5.29 16.35 8.10
C GLY A 18 -3.99 16.98 7.59
N GLN A 19 -4.16 18.05 6.80
CA GLN A 19 -3.09 18.65 5.99
C GLN A 19 -1.92 19.20 6.81
N ALA A 20 -2.18 19.79 7.98
CA ALA A 20 -1.13 20.35 8.84
C ALA A 20 -0.14 19.27 9.31
N THR A 21 -0.65 18.09 9.68
CA THR A 21 0.17 16.95 10.10
C THR A 21 0.99 16.42 8.93
N ILE A 22 0.37 16.22 7.76
CA ILE A 22 1.09 15.76 6.56
C ILE A 22 2.14 16.77 6.12
N ALA A 23 1.88 18.08 6.24
CA ALA A 23 2.87 19.11 5.96
C ALA A 23 4.05 19.08 6.94
N HIS A 24 3.82 18.74 8.21
CA HIS A 24 4.88 18.58 9.20
C HIS A 24 5.76 17.37 8.88
N ILE A 25 5.14 16.22 8.58
CA ILE A 25 5.81 14.99 8.11
C ILE A 25 6.66 15.28 6.87
N ALA A 26 6.07 15.93 5.85
CA ALA A 26 6.74 16.30 4.61
C ALA A 26 7.95 17.20 4.85
N ARG A 27 7.87 18.11 5.83
CA ARG A 27 9.00 18.95 6.21
C ARG A 27 10.13 18.12 6.81
N GLN A 28 9.85 17.21 7.73
CA GLN A 28 10.89 16.40 8.37
C GLN A 28 11.66 15.56 7.35
N VAL A 29 10.96 14.84 6.47
CA VAL A 29 11.64 14.00 5.46
C VAL A 29 12.37 14.82 4.40
N ARG A 30 11.91 16.05 4.11
CA ARG A 30 12.62 16.96 3.21
C ARG A 30 13.87 17.54 3.86
N ASP A 31 13.80 17.92 5.13
CA ASP A 31 14.91 18.51 5.87
C ASP A 31 16.04 17.46 6.05
N GLU A 32 15.70 16.17 6.10
CA GLU A 32 16.64 15.02 6.05
C GLU A 32 17.10 14.62 4.63
N GLY A 33 16.66 15.34 3.59
CA GLY A 33 17.06 15.08 2.20
C GLY A 33 16.47 13.80 1.59
N LEU A 34 15.46 13.19 2.20
CA LEU A 34 14.81 11.98 1.69
C LEU A 34 13.87 12.25 0.51
N ILE A 35 13.36 13.49 0.41
CA ILE A 35 12.60 14.03 -0.71
C ILE A 35 13.39 15.16 -1.35
N ARG A 36 13.33 15.28 -2.68
CA ARG A 36 14.01 16.34 -3.42
C ARG A 36 13.64 17.73 -2.89
N SER A 37 14.66 18.56 -2.67
CA SER A 37 14.49 19.96 -2.31
C SER A 37 15.25 20.86 -3.28
N SER A 38 14.69 22.03 -3.55
CA SER A 38 15.36 23.13 -4.25
C SER A 38 14.82 24.47 -3.73
N LYS A 39 15.10 25.57 -4.43
CA LYS A 39 14.68 26.93 -4.03
C LYS A 39 13.16 27.01 -3.84
N ARG A 40 12.68 27.93 -2.99
CA ARG A 40 11.24 28.21 -2.87
C ARG A 40 10.70 28.94 -4.11
N GLY A 41 9.40 28.84 -4.38
CA GLY A 41 8.72 29.54 -5.47
C GLY A 41 8.90 28.89 -6.84
N VAL A 42 9.04 29.71 -7.90
CA VAL A 42 9.15 29.25 -9.30
C VAL A 42 10.28 28.21 -9.50
N GLY A 43 11.34 28.28 -8.69
CA GLY A 43 12.49 27.36 -8.71
C GLY A 43 12.35 26.10 -7.83
N ALA A 44 11.16 25.79 -7.32
CA ALA A 44 10.91 24.59 -6.50
C ALA A 44 11.23 23.29 -7.24
N ALA A 45 11.38 22.21 -6.50
CA ALA A 45 11.71 20.92 -7.06
C ALA A 45 10.44 20.35 -7.70
N ILE A 46 10.61 19.72 -8.86
CA ILE A 46 9.54 18.91 -9.44
C ILE A 46 9.56 17.57 -8.69
N MET A 47 8.41 17.20 -8.15
CA MET A 47 8.25 15.92 -7.45
C MET A 47 8.14 14.78 -8.43
N THR A 48 8.78 13.66 -8.09
CA THR A 48 8.74 12.40 -8.83
C THR A 48 7.85 11.37 -8.13
N VAL A 49 7.59 10.24 -8.80
CA VAL A 49 6.92 9.09 -8.19
C VAL A 49 7.68 8.62 -6.94
N LYS A 50 9.01 8.56 -6.99
CA LYS A 50 9.85 8.26 -5.82
C LYS A 50 9.67 9.23 -4.65
N ASP A 51 9.51 10.53 -4.92
CA ASP A 51 9.23 11.54 -3.88
C ASP A 51 7.83 11.31 -3.27
N ALA A 52 6.83 10.99 -4.10
CA ALA A 52 5.48 10.63 -3.66
C ALA A 52 5.45 9.36 -2.81
N ALA A 53 6.13 8.30 -3.26
CA ALA A 53 6.29 7.05 -2.52
C ALA A 53 6.96 7.31 -1.17
N THR A 54 8.06 8.09 -1.15
CA THR A 54 8.76 8.43 0.09
C THR A 54 7.86 9.17 1.08
N LEU A 55 7.06 10.13 0.60
CA LEU A 55 6.12 10.85 1.47
C LEU A 55 5.00 9.93 1.99
N LEU A 56 4.57 8.95 1.19
CA LEU A 56 3.60 7.94 1.61
C LEU A 56 4.18 7.02 2.68
N LEU A 57 5.40 6.50 2.48
CA LEU A 57 6.11 5.69 3.50
C LEU A 57 6.27 6.47 4.80
N ALA A 58 6.66 7.75 4.72
CA ALA A 58 6.77 8.66 5.86
C ALA A 58 5.45 8.82 6.63
N THR A 59 4.34 8.89 5.88
CA THR A 59 2.99 9.04 6.41
C THR A 59 2.51 7.75 7.08
N CYS A 60 2.83 6.58 6.51
CA CYS A 60 2.27 5.29 6.94
C CYS A 60 3.17 4.49 7.87
N GLY A 61 4.46 4.80 7.90
CA GLY A 61 5.41 4.09 8.73
C GLY A 61 5.33 4.44 10.21
N ASP A 62 4.78 5.60 10.57
CA ASP A 62 4.59 5.98 11.97
C ASP A 62 3.26 6.71 12.21
N SER A 63 2.73 6.51 13.42
CA SER A 63 1.58 7.25 13.95
C SER A 63 1.94 8.69 14.35
N SER A 64 3.22 8.94 14.60
CA SER A 64 3.78 10.18 15.14
C SER A 64 4.78 10.81 14.15
N PRO A 65 4.69 12.12 13.85
CA PRO A 65 5.65 12.80 12.97
C PRO A 65 7.11 12.65 13.42
N GLN A 66 7.37 12.55 14.72
CA GLN A 66 8.71 12.40 15.27
C GLN A 66 9.43 11.12 14.78
N GLY A 67 8.69 10.03 14.55
CA GLY A 67 9.25 8.76 14.09
C GLY A 67 9.29 8.59 12.57
N THR A 68 8.70 9.51 11.82
CA THR A 68 8.55 9.44 10.36
C THR A 68 9.86 9.14 9.61
N VAL A 69 10.97 9.79 9.99
CA VAL A 69 12.27 9.62 9.30
C VAL A 69 12.79 8.19 9.47
N ALA A 70 12.81 7.70 10.70
CA ALA A 70 13.20 6.32 10.99
C ALA A 70 12.29 5.33 10.28
N ALA A 71 10.98 5.60 10.26
CA ALA A 71 10.01 4.74 9.61
C ALA A 71 10.22 4.65 8.09
N VAL A 72 10.62 5.74 7.41
CA VAL A 72 11.02 5.67 5.98
C VAL A 72 12.20 4.74 5.79
N HIS A 73 13.21 4.81 6.65
CA HIS A 73 14.37 3.92 6.54
C HIS A 73 14.00 2.46 6.77
N ASN A 74 13.21 2.18 7.80
CA ASN A 74 12.73 0.83 8.11
C ASN A 74 11.90 0.26 6.95
N LEU A 75 10.94 1.03 6.43
CA LEU A 75 10.10 0.60 5.32
C LEU A 75 10.90 0.39 4.01
N ARG A 76 11.98 1.15 3.80
CA ARG A 76 12.88 0.96 2.65
C ARG A 76 13.76 -0.27 2.76
N SER A 77 14.05 -0.76 3.96
CA SER A 77 14.84 -1.98 4.16
C SER A 77 14.01 -3.25 4.07
N LEU A 78 12.68 -3.17 4.03
CA LEU A 78 11.84 -4.36 3.98
C LEU A 78 11.94 -5.05 2.61
N VAL A 79 12.15 -6.36 2.67
CA VAL A 79 12.26 -7.26 1.53
C VAL A 79 11.16 -8.31 1.59
N PRO A 80 10.67 -8.79 0.43
CA PRO A 80 9.73 -9.91 0.41
C PRO A 80 10.42 -11.18 0.91
N HIS A 81 9.62 -12.15 1.36
CA HIS A 81 10.14 -13.46 1.73
C HIS A 81 10.88 -14.08 0.51
N PRO A 82 12.15 -14.50 0.67
CA PRO A 82 12.95 -14.98 -0.47
C PRO A 82 12.38 -16.25 -1.09
N ASP A 83 11.94 -17.20 -0.24
CA ASP A 83 11.50 -18.54 -0.64
C ASP A 83 10.05 -18.83 -0.21
N ASP A 84 9.08 -18.06 -0.73
CA ASP A 84 7.65 -18.33 -0.50
C ASP A 84 7.00 -18.95 -1.76
N PRO A 85 6.78 -20.28 -1.78
CA PRO A 85 6.29 -20.98 -2.96
C PRO A 85 4.88 -20.55 -3.38
N ASN A 86 4.05 -20.09 -2.43
CA ASN A 86 2.71 -19.60 -2.77
C ASN A 86 2.81 -18.26 -3.53
N ARG A 87 3.77 -17.41 -3.16
CA ARG A 87 4.00 -16.11 -3.81
C ARG A 87 4.65 -16.26 -5.16
N ASP A 88 5.54 -17.22 -5.31
CA ASP A 88 6.15 -17.54 -6.60
C ASP A 88 5.08 -17.99 -7.60
N MET A 89 4.16 -18.86 -7.18
CA MET A 89 3.01 -19.26 -8.00
C MET A 89 2.10 -18.06 -8.33
N GLN A 90 1.77 -17.19 -7.36
CA GLN A 90 0.99 -15.97 -7.63
C GLN A 90 1.66 -15.06 -8.66
N ARG A 91 3.00 -14.96 -8.63
CA ARG A 91 3.79 -14.16 -9.58
C ARG A 91 3.84 -14.80 -10.96
N GLU A 92 3.83 -16.12 -11.06
CA GLU A 92 3.74 -16.84 -12.34
C GLU A 92 2.38 -16.64 -12.99
N ASP A 93 1.30 -16.81 -12.21
CA ASP A 93 -0.10 -16.68 -12.66
C ASP A 93 -0.56 -15.22 -12.85
N MET A 94 0.30 -14.26 -12.53
CA MET A 94 -0.01 -12.84 -12.58
C MET A 94 -0.40 -12.39 -14.01
N PRO A 95 -1.53 -11.68 -14.19
CA PRO A 95 -1.96 -11.22 -15.50
C PRO A 95 -0.96 -10.21 -16.10
N ALA A 96 -0.87 -10.16 -17.43
CA ALA A 96 0.13 -9.36 -18.14
C ALA A 96 0.11 -7.85 -17.80
N TRP A 97 -1.05 -7.30 -17.42
CA TRP A 97 -1.13 -5.88 -17.04
C TRP A 97 -0.49 -5.59 -15.66
N MET A 98 -0.35 -6.60 -14.80
CA MET A 98 0.31 -6.50 -13.49
C MET A 98 1.82 -6.78 -13.57
N ASP A 99 2.41 -6.91 -14.75
CA ASP A 99 3.81 -7.32 -14.93
C ASP A 99 4.83 -6.47 -14.13
N PHE A 100 4.47 -5.21 -13.83
CA PHE A 100 5.26 -4.33 -12.96
C PHE A 100 5.48 -4.88 -11.54
N LEU A 101 4.63 -5.78 -11.04
CA LEU A 101 4.81 -6.46 -9.75
C LEU A 101 5.46 -7.83 -9.88
N ARG A 102 5.75 -8.36 -11.09
CA ARG A 102 6.23 -9.74 -11.28
C ARG A 102 7.61 -9.98 -10.68
N GLU A 103 8.48 -8.97 -10.70
CA GLU A 103 9.79 -9.00 -10.06
C GLU A 103 9.68 -8.86 -8.54
N LYS A 104 10.43 -9.67 -7.78
CA LYS A 104 10.57 -9.53 -6.33
C LYS A 104 11.40 -8.28 -6.03
N VAL A 105 10.74 -7.23 -5.58
CA VAL A 105 11.37 -5.94 -5.22
C VAL A 105 11.09 -5.58 -3.77
N GLY A 106 11.90 -4.70 -3.20
CA GLY A 106 11.67 -4.18 -1.84
C GLY A 106 10.35 -3.42 -1.73
N PHE A 107 9.84 -3.29 -0.50
CA PHE A 107 8.54 -2.69 -0.24
C PHE A 107 8.41 -1.25 -0.81
N ALA A 108 9.45 -0.44 -0.63
CA ALA A 108 9.47 0.93 -1.14
C ALA A 108 9.35 0.99 -2.68
N ASP A 109 10.03 0.09 -3.39
CA ASP A 109 9.98 0.02 -4.85
C ASP A 109 8.62 -0.50 -5.32
N ALA A 110 8.04 -1.49 -4.61
CA ALA A 110 6.67 -1.94 -4.88
C ALA A 110 5.66 -0.80 -4.75
N VAL A 111 5.77 0.04 -3.71
CA VAL A 111 4.92 1.23 -3.53
C VAL A 111 5.12 2.25 -4.66
N GLU A 112 6.36 2.49 -5.10
CA GLU A 112 6.64 3.36 -6.25
C GLU A 112 5.94 2.83 -7.52
N ARG A 113 6.06 1.54 -7.80
CA ARG A 113 5.41 0.90 -8.95
C ARG A 113 3.89 0.92 -8.86
N LEU A 114 3.31 0.77 -7.66
CA LEU A 114 1.86 0.90 -7.44
C LEU A 114 1.36 2.33 -7.72
N ILE A 115 2.09 3.37 -7.29
CA ILE A 115 1.74 4.76 -7.61
C ILE A 115 1.85 5.00 -9.11
N ALA A 116 2.93 4.53 -9.75
CA ALA A 116 3.14 4.70 -11.18
C ALA A 116 2.01 4.05 -12.03
N ASN A 117 1.47 2.92 -11.56
CA ASN A 117 0.44 2.16 -12.27
C ASN A 117 -0.97 2.34 -11.68
N ALA A 118 -1.19 3.33 -10.81
CA ALA A 118 -2.47 3.55 -10.14
C ALA A 118 -3.68 3.66 -11.10
N PRO A 119 -3.60 4.31 -12.27
CA PRO A 119 -4.71 4.32 -13.25
C PRO A 119 -5.08 2.93 -13.77
N ALA A 120 -4.10 2.11 -14.15
CA ALA A 120 -4.35 0.74 -14.62
C ALA A 120 -4.96 -0.13 -13.51
N ILE A 121 -4.48 0.03 -12.26
CA ILE A 121 -5.08 -0.63 -11.09
C ILE A 121 -6.52 -0.16 -10.88
N ALA A 122 -6.83 1.11 -11.16
CA ALA A 122 -8.18 1.64 -11.04
C ALA A 122 -9.15 1.12 -12.10
N GLU A 123 -8.71 1.04 -13.36
CA GLU A 123 -9.48 0.41 -14.43
C GLU A 123 -9.79 -1.05 -14.10
N TRP A 124 -8.79 -1.80 -13.62
CA TRP A 124 -8.99 -3.16 -13.16
C TRP A 124 -9.92 -3.23 -11.95
N HIS A 125 -9.75 -2.35 -10.96
CA HIS A 125 -10.61 -2.30 -9.77
C HIS A 125 -12.06 -2.01 -10.15
N GLU A 126 -12.31 -1.10 -11.10
CA GLU A 126 -13.65 -0.81 -11.61
C GLU A 126 -14.26 -2.05 -12.27
N ALA A 127 -13.57 -2.67 -13.22
CA ALA A 127 -14.03 -3.90 -13.88
C ALA A 127 -14.29 -5.02 -12.86
N TYR A 128 -13.39 -5.16 -11.88
CA TYR A 128 -13.50 -6.12 -10.79
C TYR A 128 -14.75 -5.86 -9.93
N MET A 129 -15.03 -4.61 -9.60
CA MET A 129 -16.21 -4.21 -8.81
C MET A 129 -17.52 -4.33 -9.62
N THR A 130 -17.51 -4.02 -10.92
CA THR A 130 -18.68 -4.24 -11.79
C THR A 130 -19.03 -5.72 -11.91
N ASP A 131 -18.02 -6.57 -12.06
CA ASP A 131 -18.21 -8.02 -12.04
C ASP A 131 -18.71 -8.46 -10.63
N TRP A 132 -18.29 -7.81 -9.54
CA TRP A 132 -18.75 -8.11 -8.17
C TRP A 132 -20.24 -7.86 -7.94
N GLU A 133 -20.82 -6.84 -8.57
CA GLU A 133 -22.26 -6.54 -8.47
C GLU A 133 -23.15 -7.57 -9.17
N GLN A 134 -22.58 -8.47 -9.98
CA GLN A 134 -23.31 -9.56 -10.59
C GLN A 134 -23.54 -10.69 -9.58
N PRO A 135 -24.77 -11.24 -9.44
CA PRO A 135 -25.06 -12.31 -8.50
C PRO A 135 -24.18 -13.53 -8.77
N THR A 136 -23.34 -13.90 -7.82
CA THR A 136 -22.64 -15.19 -7.85
C THR A 136 -23.68 -16.30 -7.67
N SER A 137 -23.90 -17.07 -8.72
CA SER A 137 -24.89 -18.16 -8.70
C SER A 137 -24.51 -19.24 -7.67
N GLY A 138 -25.42 -19.56 -6.75
CA GLY A 138 -25.48 -20.90 -6.13
C GLY A 138 -25.57 -20.98 -4.60
N VAL A 139 -25.24 -19.93 -3.84
CA VAL A 139 -25.31 -19.93 -2.37
C VAL A 139 -25.90 -18.63 -1.83
N SER A 140 -26.63 -18.70 -0.71
CA SER A 140 -27.17 -17.50 -0.05
C SER A 140 -26.06 -16.67 0.61
N GLU A 141 -26.30 -15.37 0.85
CA GLU A 141 -25.35 -14.48 1.55
C GLU A 141 -24.96 -15.01 2.95
N ALA A 142 -25.92 -15.60 3.66
CA ALA A 142 -25.71 -16.20 4.97
C ALA A 142 -24.81 -17.45 4.89
N GLU A 143 -25.03 -18.29 3.88
CA GLU A 143 -24.25 -19.49 3.64
C GLU A 143 -22.82 -19.17 3.18
N PHE A 144 -22.68 -18.17 2.30
CA PHE A 144 -21.38 -17.65 1.90
C PHE A 144 -20.58 -17.12 3.10
N SER A 145 -21.23 -16.31 3.94
CA SER A 145 -20.62 -15.76 5.16
C SER A 145 -20.17 -16.86 6.14
N MET A 146 -20.99 -17.89 6.33
CA MET A 146 -20.67 -19.03 7.19
C MET A 146 -19.49 -19.86 6.64
N GLN A 147 -19.54 -20.25 5.36
CA GLN A 147 -18.49 -21.05 4.72
C GLN A 147 -17.15 -20.28 4.71
N TRP A 148 -17.20 -18.97 4.48
CA TRP A 148 -16.03 -18.10 4.55
C TRP A 148 -15.46 -18.01 5.97
N MET A 149 -16.30 -17.85 6.99
CA MET A 149 -15.86 -17.87 8.40
C MET A 149 -15.11 -19.16 8.72
N VAL A 150 -15.55 -20.31 8.20
CA VAL A 150 -14.85 -21.60 8.39
C VAL A 150 -13.48 -21.60 7.70
N VAL A 151 -13.40 -21.20 6.43
CA VAL A 151 -12.12 -21.12 5.67
C VAL A 151 -11.13 -20.18 6.37
N LYS A 152 -11.58 -19.04 6.87
CA LYS A 152 -10.71 -18.05 7.51
C LYS A 152 -10.39 -18.32 8.97
N SER A 153 -11.28 -18.97 9.73
CA SER A 153 -10.94 -19.47 11.06
C SER A 153 -9.86 -20.55 10.99
N ALA A 154 -9.78 -21.29 9.88
CA ALA A 154 -8.71 -22.23 9.61
C ALA A 154 -7.41 -21.54 9.15
N ALA A 155 -7.49 -20.40 8.45
CA ALA A 155 -6.33 -19.69 7.90
C ALA A 155 -5.78 -18.55 8.78
N ALA A 156 -6.56 -18.02 9.72
CA ALA A 156 -6.19 -16.90 10.56
C ALA A 156 -6.38 -17.26 12.04
N GLY A 157 -5.28 -17.37 12.76
CA GLY A 157 -5.28 -17.31 14.22
C GLY A 157 -5.78 -15.95 14.68
N GLY A 158 -7.10 -15.81 14.86
CA GLY A 158 -7.73 -14.76 15.67
C GLY A 158 -7.94 -13.38 15.03
N SER A 159 -9.14 -12.86 15.24
CA SER A 159 -9.63 -11.48 15.02
C SER A 159 -9.99 -11.06 13.58
N PHE A 160 -11.28 -10.76 13.41
CA PHE A 160 -11.87 -10.07 12.26
C PHE A 160 -11.29 -8.65 12.14
N ARG A 161 -10.68 -8.31 11.00
CA ARG A 161 -10.20 -6.94 10.70
C ARG A 161 -11.07 -6.31 9.60
N PRO A 162 -11.80 -5.22 9.86
CA PRO A 162 -12.76 -4.62 8.91
C PRO A 162 -12.14 -3.93 7.67
N GLY A 163 -10.86 -4.15 7.36
CA GLY A 163 -10.16 -3.56 6.20
C GLY A 163 -10.20 -4.39 4.91
N TYR A 164 -10.47 -5.70 4.97
CA TYR A 164 -10.30 -6.62 3.83
C TYR A 164 -11.27 -6.43 2.65
N ALA A 165 -12.24 -5.52 2.76
CA ALA A 165 -13.20 -5.22 1.71
C ALA A 165 -12.66 -4.16 0.73
N ARG A 166 -11.38 -4.18 0.35
CA ARG A 166 -10.80 -3.25 -0.63
C ARG A 166 -9.96 -4.03 -1.62
N ALA A 167 -10.10 -3.75 -2.92
CA ALA A 167 -9.34 -4.49 -3.93
C ALA A 167 -7.88 -4.03 -4.04
N LEU A 168 -7.49 -2.94 -3.38
CA LEU A 168 -6.09 -2.58 -3.13
C LEU A 168 -5.93 -2.10 -1.69
N ARG A 169 -4.94 -2.67 -0.99
CA ARG A 169 -4.50 -2.23 0.33
C ARG A 169 -2.98 -2.28 0.41
N VAL A 170 -2.40 -1.19 0.89
CA VAL A 170 -1.02 -1.17 1.39
C VAL A 170 -1.11 -0.98 2.89
N VAL A 171 -0.55 -1.92 3.64
CA VAL A 171 -0.58 -1.96 5.09
C VAL A 171 0.84 -1.75 5.59
N SER A 172 1.04 -0.77 6.47
CA SER A 172 2.30 -0.57 7.18
C SER A 172 2.08 -0.82 8.66
N TYR A 173 2.94 -1.67 9.23
CA TYR A 173 2.92 -2.02 10.63
C TYR A 173 3.86 -1.09 11.40
N VAL A 174 3.31 -0.22 12.24
CA VAL A 174 4.05 0.86 12.93
C VAL A 174 5.00 0.25 13.98
N PRO A 175 6.29 0.67 14.05
CA PRO A 175 6.92 1.82 13.37
C PRO A 175 7.66 1.48 12.06
N GLY A 176 7.00 0.79 11.13
CA GLY A 176 7.53 0.41 9.82
C GLY A 176 8.36 -0.88 9.83
N LEU A 177 8.10 -1.78 10.78
CA LEU A 177 8.87 -3.03 10.95
C LEU A 177 8.39 -4.16 10.04
N ALA A 178 7.19 -4.04 9.49
CA ALA A 178 6.67 -4.94 8.48
C ALA A 178 5.70 -4.18 7.58
N ALA A 179 5.38 -4.76 6.45
CA ALA A 179 4.34 -4.24 5.57
C ALA A 179 3.69 -5.36 4.75
N GLU A 180 2.47 -5.10 4.28
CA GLU A 180 1.76 -5.99 3.35
C GLU A 180 1.19 -5.18 2.20
N ILE A 181 1.17 -5.80 1.02
CA ILE A 181 0.43 -5.30 -0.13
C ILE A 181 -0.61 -6.37 -0.48
N HIS A 182 -1.85 -5.94 -0.71
CA HIS A 182 -2.95 -6.79 -1.16
C HIS A 182 -3.57 -6.17 -2.40
N LEU A 183 -3.75 -6.98 -3.43
CA LEU A 183 -4.53 -6.72 -4.62
C LEU A 183 -5.52 -7.85 -4.84
N GLY A 184 -6.80 -7.51 -4.98
CA GLY A 184 -7.90 -8.45 -5.10
C GLY A 184 -8.67 -8.57 -3.79
N ARG A 185 -9.88 -9.12 -3.86
CA ARG A 185 -10.66 -9.45 -2.66
C ARG A 185 -10.85 -10.95 -2.56
N PRO A 186 -10.46 -11.59 -1.45
CA PRO A 186 -10.79 -13.00 -1.21
C PRO A 186 -12.26 -13.20 -0.76
N TRP A 187 -13.20 -12.42 -1.28
CA TRP A 187 -14.59 -12.31 -0.75
C TRP A 187 -15.68 -12.40 -1.80
N LYS A 188 -15.37 -12.47 -3.11
CA LYS A 188 -16.44 -12.64 -4.11
C LYS A 188 -16.79 -14.12 -4.32
N ARG A 189 -15.79 -14.99 -4.27
CA ARG A 189 -15.96 -16.46 -4.34
C ARG A 189 -15.12 -17.11 -3.25
N LEU A 190 -15.60 -18.22 -2.68
CA LEU A 190 -14.87 -18.98 -1.65
C LEU A 190 -13.52 -19.50 -2.16
N GLU A 191 -13.42 -19.70 -3.47
CA GLU A 191 -12.23 -20.18 -4.17
C GLU A 191 -11.28 -19.05 -4.59
N GLU A 192 -11.69 -17.79 -4.45
CA GLU A 192 -10.90 -16.65 -4.92
C GLU A 192 -9.76 -16.33 -3.95
N VAL A 193 -8.54 -16.37 -4.49
CA VAL A 193 -7.34 -15.90 -3.81
C VAL A 193 -7.06 -14.46 -4.26
N GLU A 194 -6.37 -13.69 -3.42
CA GLU A 194 -5.85 -12.37 -3.81
C GLU A 194 -5.03 -12.49 -5.10
N ALA A 195 -5.30 -11.60 -6.07
CA ALA A 195 -4.57 -11.54 -7.33
C ALA A 195 -3.08 -11.27 -7.10
N PHE A 196 -2.78 -10.56 -6.02
CA PHE A 196 -1.43 -10.46 -5.47
C PHE A 196 -1.54 -10.18 -3.98
N HIS A 197 -0.76 -10.88 -3.17
CA HIS A 197 -0.47 -10.42 -1.83
C HIS A 197 1.01 -10.66 -1.58
N GLU A 198 1.65 -9.80 -0.79
CA GLU A 198 3.05 -10.01 -0.42
C GLU A 198 3.29 -9.39 0.95
N HIS A 199 4.02 -10.12 1.78
CA HIS A 199 4.47 -9.66 3.09
C HIS A 199 5.94 -9.27 3.00
N TYR A 200 6.28 -8.16 3.63
CA TYR A 200 7.61 -7.58 3.66
C TYR A 200 8.09 -7.42 5.09
N ALA A 201 9.30 -7.89 5.36
CA ALA A 201 9.96 -7.79 6.65
C ALA A 201 11.46 -7.51 6.46
N PRO A 202 12.22 -7.14 7.50
CA PRO A 202 13.67 -7.06 7.42
C PRO A 202 14.26 -8.40 7.01
N ALA A 203 15.37 -8.39 6.28
CA ALA A 203 15.96 -9.62 5.72
C ALA A 203 16.29 -10.67 6.81
N GLU A 204 16.70 -10.20 7.98
CA GLU A 204 16.97 -11.01 9.16
C GLU A 204 15.75 -11.78 9.68
N ALA A 205 14.53 -11.26 9.48
CA ALA A 205 13.30 -11.93 9.90
C ALA A 205 13.06 -13.24 9.13
N TRP A 206 13.72 -13.41 7.98
CA TRP A 206 13.63 -14.62 7.14
C TRP A 206 14.70 -15.66 7.43
N SER A 207 15.67 -15.35 8.30
CA SER A 207 16.86 -16.18 8.52
C SER A 207 16.75 -17.17 9.69
N GLU A 208 15.69 -17.12 10.49
CA GLU A 208 15.44 -18.11 11.55
C GLU A 208 14.67 -19.32 11.01
N PRO A 209 15.04 -20.56 11.39
CA PRO A 209 14.28 -21.74 10.99
C PRO A 209 12.84 -21.65 11.54
N PRO A 210 11.84 -22.15 10.79
CA PRO A 210 10.45 -22.07 11.19
C PRO A 210 10.21 -22.99 12.38
N ASN A 211 10.34 -22.47 13.60
CA ASN A 211 9.45 -22.93 14.65
C ASN A 211 8.06 -22.42 14.26
N ALA A 212 7.32 -23.30 13.59
CA ALA A 212 5.97 -23.09 13.11
C ALA A 212 5.09 -22.55 14.24
N GLY A 213 4.94 -21.23 14.32
CA GLY A 213 4.22 -20.56 15.39
C GLY A 213 4.40 -19.04 15.44
N ASP A 214 5.61 -18.50 15.23
CA ASP A 214 5.92 -17.19 15.81
C ASP A 214 6.50 -16.09 14.88
N ALA A 215 6.67 -16.32 13.57
CA ALA A 215 7.09 -15.22 12.67
C ALA A 215 6.06 -14.06 12.65
N SER A 216 4.77 -14.38 12.83
CA SER A 216 3.70 -13.40 13.03
C SER A 216 3.72 -12.76 14.42
N ALA A 217 4.24 -13.46 15.44
CA ALA A 217 4.31 -12.95 16.82
C ALA A 217 5.46 -11.96 17.03
N GLN A 218 6.56 -12.09 16.29
CA GLN A 218 7.64 -11.08 16.29
C GLN A 218 7.24 -9.78 15.57
N THR A 219 6.23 -9.84 14.70
CA THR A 219 5.67 -8.69 13.97
C THR A 219 4.33 -8.21 14.54
N ASP A 220 4.03 -8.52 15.82
CA ASP A 220 2.87 -8.02 16.58
C ASP A 220 2.94 -6.49 16.77
N CYS A 221 2.70 -5.78 15.67
CA CYS A 221 2.57 -4.34 15.65
C CYS A 221 1.12 -4.00 15.99
N LEU A 222 0.93 -3.32 17.11
CA LEU A 222 -0.39 -2.96 17.65
C LEU A 222 -1.17 -1.98 16.76
N ILE A 223 -0.51 -1.33 15.79
CA ILE A 223 -1.09 -0.29 14.94
C ILE A 223 -0.74 -0.55 13.47
N THR A 224 -1.77 -0.67 12.64
CA THR A 224 -1.67 -0.74 11.18
C THR A 224 -2.15 0.56 10.55
N ILE A 225 -1.37 1.14 9.64
CA ILE A 225 -1.83 2.24 8.78
C ILE A 225 -2.12 1.67 7.39
N GLU A 226 -3.33 1.91 6.90
CA GLU A 226 -3.80 1.40 5.61
C GLU A 226 -3.95 2.50 4.57
N VAL A 227 -3.43 2.24 3.37
CA VAL A 227 -3.58 3.09 2.18
C VAL A 227 -4.36 2.33 1.13
N GLY A 228 -5.34 3.00 0.51
CA GLY A 228 -6.13 2.44 -0.59
C GLY A 228 -5.84 3.11 -1.92
N LEU A 229 -6.48 2.57 -2.96
CA LEU A 229 -6.41 3.09 -4.34
C LEU A 229 -6.66 4.60 -4.48
N PRO A 230 -7.62 5.25 -3.78
CA PRO A 230 -7.83 6.70 -3.92
C PRO A 230 -6.59 7.54 -3.62
N THR A 231 -5.82 7.17 -2.59
CA THR A 231 -4.58 7.86 -2.24
C THR A 231 -3.51 7.68 -3.32
N LEU A 232 -3.37 6.46 -3.87
CA LEU A 232 -2.39 6.21 -4.93
C LEU A 232 -2.75 6.96 -6.21
N LEU A 233 -4.04 7.01 -6.58
CA LEU A 233 -4.53 7.81 -7.71
C LEU A 233 -4.28 9.30 -7.50
N ALA A 234 -4.53 9.84 -6.31
CA ALA A 234 -4.27 11.24 -6.00
C ALA A 234 -2.77 11.58 -6.09
N LEU A 235 -1.90 10.67 -5.64
CA LEU A 235 -0.45 10.83 -5.76
C LEU A 235 0.01 10.73 -7.21
N HIS A 236 -0.50 9.76 -7.97
CA HIS A 236 -0.24 9.60 -9.40
C HIS A 236 -0.62 10.87 -10.18
N ALA A 237 -1.85 11.34 -9.97
CA ALA A 237 -2.35 12.56 -10.60
C ALA A 237 -1.50 13.76 -10.22
N ALA A 238 -1.07 13.91 -8.96
CA ALA A 238 -0.21 15.02 -8.58
C ALA A 238 1.14 15.01 -9.34
N VAL A 239 1.81 13.85 -9.43
CA VAL A 239 3.13 13.79 -10.09
C VAL A 239 3.03 13.93 -11.61
N ASN A 240 1.99 13.37 -12.24
CA ASN A 240 1.86 13.30 -13.70
C ASN A 240 1.00 14.42 -14.30
N ASP A 241 -0.08 14.82 -13.63
CA ASP A 241 -1.02 15.84 -14.11
C ASP A 241 -0.86 17.15 -13.33
N LEU A 242 -0.91 18.28 -14.02
CA LEU A 242 -1.27 19.56 -13.38
C LEU A 242 -2.68 19.91 -13.86
N PRO A 243 -3.55 20.48 -13.01
CA PRO A 243 -4.72 21.17 -13.54
C PRO A 243 -4.24 22.31 -14.46
N PRO A 244 -5.03 22.71 -15.48
CA PRO A 244 -4.74 23.94 -16.19
C PRO A 244 -4.63 25.10 -15.18
N PRO A 245 -3.71 26.06 -15.40
CA PRO A 245 -3.58 27.20 -14.49
C PRO A 245 -4.95 27.90 -14.36
N GLU A 246 -5.32 28.25 -13.13
CA GLU A 246 -6.51 29.05 -12.85
C GLU A 246 -6.52 30.26 -13.79
N SER A 247 -7.56 30.33 -14.63
CA SER A 247 -7.84 31.53 -15.41
C SER A 247 -8.14 32.66 -14.42
N THR A 248 -7.15 33.51 -14.20
CA THR A 248 -7.32 34.78 -13.48
C THR A 248 -8.45 35.56 -14.16
N SER A 249 -9.55 35.74 -13.44
CA SER A 249 -10.58 36.76 -13.74
C SER A 249 -10.29 38.02 -12.93
#